data_AF-A0A9D9G6N1-F1
#
_entry.id   AF-A0A9D9G6N1-F1
#
_cell.length_a   1.000
_cell.length_b   1.000
_cell.length_c   1.000
_cell.angle_alpha   90.00
_cell.angle_beta   90.00
_cell.angle_gamma   90.00
#
_symmetry.space_group_name_H-M   'P 1'
#
loop_
_entity.id
_entity.type
_entity.pdbx_description
1 polymer ?
#
loop_
_entity_poly.entity_id
_entity_poly.type
_entity_poly.pdbx_seq_one_letter_code
_entity_poly.pdbx_strand_id
1 'polypeptide(L)' 'MSILSLSCSNKPVEKEMKMPMLFDTKEQAEKEAYKFDCEGAHQMGDKWMPCSMH' A
#
# COMPACT_ATOMS: atom_id res chain seq x y z
N MET A 1 -8.60 -10.63 38.51
CA MET A 1 -8.10 -11.28 37.28
C MET A 1 -9.26 -11.36 36.29
N SER A 2 -9.31 -10.44 35.32
CA SER A 2 -10.15 -10.59 34.14
C SER A 2 -9.22 -10.84 32.97
N ILE A 3 -9.11 -12.11 32.61
CA ILE A 3 -8.42 -12.59 31.42
C ILE A 3 -9.26 -12.20 30.20
N LEU A 4 -8.99 -11.03 29.61
CA LEU A 4 -9.40 -10.74 28.24
C LEU A 4 -8.41 -11.42 27.29
N SER A 5 -8.56 -12.73 27.14
CA SER A 5 -8.09 -13.46 25.97
C SER A 5 -9.08 -13.24 24.85
N LEU A 6 -8.74 -12.42 23.86
CA LEU A 6 -9.05 -12.56 22.43
C LEU A 6 -8.67 -11.26 21.72
N SER A 7 -7.50 -11.25 21.07
CA SER A 7 -7.46 -10.80 19.68
C SER A 7 -6.15 -11.21 19.06
N CYS A 8 -6.24 -12.16 18.12
CA CYS A 8 -5.16 -12.53 17.24
C CYS A 8 -4.66 -11.32 16.45
N SER A 9 -3.35 -11.30 16.28
CA SER A 9 -2.63 -10.60 15.21
C SER A 9 -3.38 -10.67 13.89
N ASN A 10 -3.71 -9.49 13.39
CA ASN A 10 -3.53 -8.99 12.03
C ASN A 10 -4.52 -7.83 11.93
N LYS A 11 -4.02 -6.59 11.92
CA LYS A 11 -4.80 -5.53 11.33
C LYS A 11 -4.79 -5.84 9.83
N PRO A 12 -5.91 -6.25 9.18
CA PRO A 12 -6.05 -5.84 7.81
C PRO A 12 -6.10 -4.33 7.93
N VAL A 13 -5.01 -3.67 7.55
CA VAL A 13 -5.13 -2.28 7.14
C VAL A 13 -6.07 -2.35 5.95
N GLU A 14 -7.36 -2.20 6.24
CA GLU A 14 -8.40 -1.83 5.30
C GLU A 14 -8.05 -0.41 4.83
N LYS A 15 -6.93 -0.28 4.13
CA LYS A 15 -6.81 0.70 3.08
C LYS A 15 -7.79 0.20 2.03
N GLU A 16 -9.05 0.59 2.15
CA GLU A 16 -9.94 0.72 1.00
C GLU A 16 -9.28 1.69 0.00
N MET A 17 -8.20 1.26 -0.64
CA MET A 17 -7.67 1.88 -1.84
C MET A 17 -8.43 1.24 -3.01
N LYS A 18 -9.73 1.54 -3.06
CA LYS A 18 -10.52 1.50 -4.30
C LYS A 18 -10.11 2.62 -5.27
N MET A 19 -8.85 3.04 -5.23
CA MET A 19 -8.24 3.82 -6.30
C MET A 19 -7.24 2.89 -6.96
N PRO A 20 -7.37 2.61 -8.27
CA PRO A 20 -6.32 1.90 -8.98
C PRO A 20 -5.08 2.78 -8.90
N MET A 21 -4.18 2.49 -7.97
CA MET A 21 -2.88 3.14 -7.86
C MET A 21 -1.94 2.62 -8.97
N LEU A 22 -2.49 2.40 -10.16
CA LEU A 22 -1.80 1.88 -11.31
C LEU A 22 -1.55 3.06 -12.24
N PHE A 23 -0.31 3.49 -12.27
CA PHE A 23 0.19 4.58 -13.11
C PHE A 23 0.78 4.02 -14.40
N ASP A 24 0.75 4.79 -15.47
CA ASP A 24 1.35 4.37 -16.74
C ASP A 24 2.88 4.57 -16.72
N THR A 25 3.39 5.42 -15.83
CA THR A 25 4.83 5.68 -15.69
C THR A 25 5.32 5.50 -14.26
N LYS A 26 6.59 5.10 -14.14
CA LYS A 26 7.29 4.95 -12.85
C LYS A 26 7.31 6.24 -12.05
N GLU A 27 7.60 7.37 -12.70
CA GLU A 27 7.71 8.68 -12.02
C GLU A 27 6.38 9.13 -11.40
N GLN A 28 5.25 8.86 -12.08
CA GLN A 28 3.93 9.15 -11.51
C GLN A 28 3.67 8.28 -10.28
N ALA A 29 3.99 6.99 -10.36
CA ALA A 29 3.88 6.10 -9.22
C ALA A 29 4.78 6.52 -8.06
N GLU A 30 6.03 6.92 -8.30
CA GLU A 30 6.95 7.38 -7.26
C GLU A 30 6.48 8.67 -6.61
N LYS A 31 6.00 9.64 -7.40
CA LYS A 31 5.48 10.91 -6.90
C LYS A 31 4.30 10.70 -5.95
N GLU A 32 3.43 9.76 -6.28
CA GLU A 32 2.27 9.41 -5.46
C GLU A 32 2.68 8.57 -4.25
N ALA A 33 3.73 7.73 -4.34
CA ALA A 33 4.28 7.00 -3.21
C ALA A 33 4.66 7.94 -2.05
N TYR A 34 5.26 9.10 -2.34
CA TYR A 34 5.58 10.11 -1.32
C TYR A 34 4.35 10.62 -0.55
N LYS A 35 3.16 10.61 -1.15
CA LYS A 35 1.92 10.99 -0.45
C LYS A 35 1.43 9.91 0.53
N PHE A 36 1.91 8.69 0.35
CA PHE A 36 1.59 7.54 1.19
C PHE A 36 2.71 7.23 2.21
N ASP A 37 3.62 8.20 2.46
CA ASP A 37 4.82 8.03 3.31
C ASP A 37 5.64 6.80 2.92
N CYS A 38 5.76 6.62 1.61
CA CYS A 38 6.31 5.41 1.02
C CYS A 38 7.19 5.75 -0.17
N GLU A 39 8.18 4.89 -0.45
CA GLU A 39 9.20 5.21 -1.45
C GLU A 39 9.30 4.15 -2.54
N GLY A 40 9.60 4.66 -3.73
CA GLY A 40 9.75 3.86 -4.94
C GLY A 40 8.43 3.48 -5.59
N ALA A 41 8.57 2.81 -6.73
CA ALA A 41 7.48 2.22 -7.48
C ALA A 41 7.91 0.87 -8.03
N HIS A 42 6.98 -0.07 -8.10
CA HIS A 42 7.21 -1.36 -8.74
C HIS A 42 6.30 -1.52 -9.95
N GLN A 43 6.83 -2.16 -10.99
CA GLN A 43 6.06 -2.46 -12.18
C GLN A 43 5.21 -3.72 -11.94
N MET A 44 3.92 -3.60 -12.22
CA MET A 44 2.94 -4.68 -12.20
C MET A 44 2.31 -4.80 -13.60
N GLY A 45 2.89 -5.66 -14.43
CA GLY A 45 2.51 -5.79 -15.84
C GLY A 45 2.86 -4.53 -16.65
N ASP A 46 1.89 -3.93 -17.31
CA ASP A 46 2.06 -2.70 -18.10
C ASP A 46 1.95 -1.41 -17.27
N LYS A 47 1.65 -1.52 -15.98
CA LYS A 47 1.42 -0.38 -15.09
C LYS A 47 2.38 -0.39 -13.91
N TRP A 48 2.47 0.74 -13.23
CA TRP A 48 3.35 1.00 -12.09
C TRP A 48 2.52 1.26 -10.85
N MET A 49 2.89 0.64 -9.73
CA MET A 49 2.28 0.93 -8.44
C MET A 49 3.20 1.76 -7.55
N PRO A 50 2.64 2.70 -6.78
CA PRO A 50 3.38 3.44 -5.76
C PRO A 50 3.71 2.47 -4.63
N CYS A 51 4.82 2.72 -3.95
CA CYS A 51 5.44 1.83 -2.97
C CYS A 51 6.13 0.61 -3.59
N SER A 52 7.42 0.46 -3.31
CA SER A 52 8.15 -0.78 -3.57
C SER A 52 7.90 -1.87 -2.52
N MET A 53 7.38 -1.50 -1.35
CA MET A 53 7.15 -2.41 -0.23
C MET A 53 5.66 -2.52 0.10
N HIS A 54 5.18 -3.77 0.21
CA HIS A 54 3.82 -4.15 0.57
C HIS A 54 3.78 -4.74 1.98
#